data_AF-A0A950DUR8-F1
#
_entry.id   AF-A0A950DUR8-F1
#
_cell.length_a   1.000
_cell.length_b   1.000
_cell.length_c   1.000
_cell.angle_alpha   90.00
_cell.angle_beta   90.00
_cell.angle_gamma   90.00
#
_symmetry.space_group_name_H-M   'P 1'
#
loop_
_entity.id
_entity.type
_entity.pdbx_description
1 polymer ?
#
loop_
_entity_poly.entity_id
_entity_poly.type
_entity_poly.pdbx_seq_one_letter_code
_entity_poly.pdbx_strand_id
1 'polypeptide(L)'
;IGGAATYRGFGRRILYIDDDRVYDPGVFYCKDAFEGLDTVDQLLDPERRSVLVERVREEAAVHRERERAKQERRATSATAATGLPARSDARRDAPIPDVPFWGARVVRDIPLLDVYPHIDRNSLFKMSWQFRGVHDDERWEELLRTELEPRLQRSMEEAERDGWLELQAVYGYWPALAEGDTVVVYDPGDIDRELGRFAFPRQTEQNRLCLADYIRPAEDAGDGERDLVALQVVTTGPRASQLSNRLQAEGEYDDMLRIHGFATQMAEATAEYVHQRIRRELRIGEEQGRRYSWGYPACPDLAGHEVLFGIVPVQDIGVTLTEGYQLVPEQSTAAIVMHHPEARYFAVYGGVSELADAELATATR
;
A
#
# COMPACT_ATOMS: atom_id res chain seq x y z
N ILE A 1 1.92 -8.15 20.32
CA ILE A 1 1.99 -7.90 18.86
C ILE A 1 1.27 -6.60 18.54
N GLY A 2 1.71 -5.91 17.50
CA GLY A 2 1.10 -4.67 17.02
C GLY A 2 1.74 -4.28 15.69
N GLY A 3 1.23 -3.22 15.06
CA GLY A 3 1.68 -2.75 13.75
C GLY A 3 0.55 -2.66 12.73
N ALA A 4 0.77 -1.88 11.67
CA ALA A 4 -0.27 -1.49 10.70
C ALA A 4 -1.01 -2.68 10.05
N ALA A 5 -0.28 -3.76 9.73
CA ALA A 5 -0.87 -4.95 9.10
C ALA A 5 -1.56 -5.91 10.10
N THR A 6 -1.56 -5.60 11.40
CA THR A 6 -2.13 -6.45 12.44
C THR A 6 -3.35 -5.79 13.06
N TYR A 7 -4.31 -6.61 13.47
CA TYR A 7 -5.52 -6.16 14.15
C TYR A 7 -5.93 -7.20 15.22
N ARG A 8 -6.89 -6.84 16.08
CA ARG A 8 -7.31 -7.72 17.19
C ARG A 8 -7.70 -9.13 16.70
N GLY A 9 -8.48 -9.22 15.63
CA GLY A 9 -8.87 -10.51 15.03
C GLY A 9 -7.69 -11.32 14.48
N PHE A 10 -6.67 -10.68 13.90
CA PHE A 10 -5.42 -11.35 13.54
C PHE A 10 -4.74 -11.98 14.78
N GLY A 11 -4.63 -11.23 15.88
CA GLY A 11 -4.09 -11.74 17.14
C GLY A 11 -4.86 -12.93 17.70
N ARG A 12 -6.20 -12.92 17.58
CA ARG A 12 -7.06 -14.04 17.96
C ARG A 12 -6.86 -15.27 17.06
N ARG A 13 -6.65 -15.05 15.76
CA ARG A 13 -6.40 -16.13 14.79
C ARG A 13 -5.08 -16.85 15.07
N ILE A 14 -3.99 -16.11 15.25
CA ILE A 14 -2.65 -16.70 15.43
C ILE A 14 -2.42 -17.26 16.84
N LEU A 15 -3.37 -17.10 17.76
CA LEU A 15 -3.33 -17.80 19.04
C LEU A 15 -3.40 -19.32 18.84
N TYR A 16 -4.09 -19.76 17.80
CA TYR A 16 -4.11 -21.15 17.38
C TYR A 16 -2.95 -21.40 16.42
N ILE A 17 -2.05 -22.29 16.82
CA ILE A 17 -0.96 -22.81 15.97
C ILE A 17 -1.44 -24.10 15.28
N ASP A 18 -0.54 -24.80 14.59
CA ASP A 18 -0.86 -26.02 13.84
C ASP A 18 -1.72 -27.02 14.65
N ASP A 19 -2.62 -27.72 13.94
CA ASP A 19 -3.59 -28.68 14.49
C ASP A 19 -4.45 -28.13 15.64
N ASP A 20 -4.83 -26.86 15.57
CA ASP A 20 -5.71 -26.18 16.53
C ASP A 20 -5.17 -26.08 17.96
N ARG A 21 -3.89 -26.36 18.16
CA ARG A 21 -3.24 -26.22 19.45
C ARG A 21 -3.19 -24.74 19.82
N VAL A 22 -3.49 -24.42 21.07
CA VAL A 22 -3.39 -23.05 21.58
C VAL A 22 -1.95 -22.75 21.97
N TYR A 23 -1.43 -21.58 21.61
CA TYR A 23 -0.17 -21.09 22.15
C TYR A 23 -0.37 -20.68 23.62
N ASP A 24 0.06 -21.56 24.53
CA ASP A 24 -0.26 -21.48 25.95
C ASP A 24 0.00 -20.11 26.61
N PRO A 25 1.14 -19.42 26.36
CA PRO A 25 1.42 -18.11 26.94
C PRO A 25 0.44 -17.00 26.54
N GLY A 26 -0.34 -17.18 25.47
CA GLY A 26 -1.26 -16.19 24.94
C GLY A 26 -0.65 -15.29 23.86
N VAL A 27 -1.53 -14.68 23.06
CA VAL A 27 -1.20 -13.69 22.02
C VAL A 27 -1.98 -12.42 22.28
N PHE A 28 -1.28 -11.32 22.51
CA PHE A 28 -1.85 -10.03 22.89
C PHE A 28 -1.62 -9.02 21.78
N TYR A 29 -2.70 -8.63 21.10
CA TYR A 29 -2.71 -7.48 20.19
C TYR A 29 -2.94 -6.21 20.99
N CYS A 30 -2.11 -5.20 20.75
CA CYS A 30 -2.23 -3.86 21.33
C CYS A 30 -2.33 -2.85 20.20
N LYS A 31 -3.32 -1.95 20.24
CA LYS A 31 -3.56 -0.99 19.16
C LYS A 31 -2.51 0.14 19.13
N ASP A 32 -1.91 0.44 20.28
CA ASP A 32 -0.93 1.48 20.48
C ASP A 32 0.03 1.12 21.63
N ALA A 33 1.04 1.95 21.84
CA ALA A 33 2.06 1.75 22.87
C ALA A 33 1.49 1.79 24.30
N PHE A 34 0.42 2.55 24.54
CA PHE A 34 -0.18 2.68 25.87
C PHE A 34 -0.96 1.41 26.25
N GLU A 35 -1.77 0.86 25.34
CA GLU A 35 -2.40 -0.45 25.52
C GLU A 35 -1.34 -1.56 25.66
N GLY A 36 -0.20 -1.41 24.97
CA GLY A 36 0.96 -2.28 25.13
C GLY A 36 1.51 -2.28 26.55
N LEU A 37 1.74 -1.09 27.12
CA LEU A 37 2.25 -0.93 28.48
C LEU A 37 1.27 -1.51 29.52
N ASP A 38 -0.02 -1.17 29.44
CA ASP A 38 -1.04 -1.71 30.34
C ASP A 38 -1.15 -3.25 30.24
N THR A 39 -0.98 -3.80 29.04
CA THR A 39 -0.95 -5.25 28.83
C THR A 39 0.28 -5.87 29.50
N VAL A 40 1.46 -5.26 29.39
CA VAL A 40 2.68 -5.74 30.06
C VAL A 40 2.51 -5.68 31.59
N ASP A 41 1.97 -4.59 32.12
CA ASP A 41 1.71 -4.45 33.56
C ASP A 41 0.76 -5.53 34.09
N GLN A 42 -0.27 -5.90 33.31
CA GLN A 42 -1.14 -7.04 33.62
C GLN A 42 -0.39 -8.38 33.58
N LEU A 43 0.55 -8.57 32.65
CA LEU A 43 1.29 -9.82 32.49
C LEU A 43 2.35 -10.04 33.56
N LEU A 44 2.87 -8.97 34.18
CA LEU A 44 3.86 -9.04 35.26
C LEU A 44 3.25 -9.49 36.60
N ASP A 45 1.96 -9.24 36.80
CA ASP A 45 1.21 -9.70 37.98
C ASP A 45 0.63 -11.10 37.74
N PRO A 46 0.96 -12.13 38.56
CA PRO A 46 0.51 -13.49 38.32
C PRO A 46 -1.02 -13.68 38.31
N GLU A 47 -1.75 -12.97 39.17
CA GLU A 47 -3.21 -13.07 39.25
C GLU A 47 -3.84 -12.40 38.03
N ARG A 48 -3.45 -11.15 37.72
CA ARG A 48 -3.94 -10.43 36.53
C ARG A 48 -3.56 -11.14 35.23
N ARG A 49 -2.37 -11.74 35.15
CA ARG A 49 -1.92 -12.53 34.01
C ARG A 49 -2.86 -13.69 33.74
N SER A 50 -3.22 -14.46 34.76
CA SER A 50 -4.12 -15.61 34.61
C SER A 50 -5.48 -15.18 34.03
N VAL A 51 -6.06 -14.10 34.59
CA VAL A 51 -7.34 -13.53 34.14
C VAL A 51 -7.24 -13.04 32.69
N LEU A 52 -6.15 -12.35 32.35
CA LEU A 52 -5.92 -11.82 31.02
C LEU A 52 -5.76 -12.94 29.96
N VAL A 53 -5.00 -13.99 30.27
CA VAL A 53 -4.79 -15.14 29.36
C VAL A 53 -6.11 -15.86 29.09
N GLU A 54 -6.90 -16.15 30.12
CA GLU A 54 -8.19 -16.82 29.97
C GLU A 54 -9.18 -15.97 29.14
N ARG A 55 -9.28 -14.66 29.42
CA ARG A 55 -10.08 -13.74 28.60
C ARG A 55 -9.67 -13.78 27.12
N VAL A 56 -8.37 -13.77 26.84
CA VAL A 56 -7.85 -13.82 25.46
C VAL A 56 -8.21 -15.13 24.76
N ARG A 57 -8.18 -16.26 25.48
CA ARG A 57 -8.56 -17.58 24.96
C ARG A 57 -10.04 -17.65 24.65
N GLU A 58 -10.90 -17.16 25.55
CA GLU A 58 -12.34 -17.09 25.34
C GLU A 58 -12.69 -16.23 24.11
N GLU A 59 -12.12 -15.02 24.03
CA GLU A 59 -12.33 -14.14 22.88
C GLU A 59 -11.86 -14.78 21.57
N ALA A 60 -10.77 -15.56 21.61
CA ALA A 60 -10.25 -16.23 20.43
C ALA A 60 -11.15 -17.39 19.98
N ALA A 61 -11.70 -18.16 20.92
CA ALA A 61 -12.68 -19.20 20.63
C ALA A 61 -13.94 -18.62 19.97
N VAL A 62 -14.49 -17.53 20.53
CA VAL A 62 -15.64 -16.83 19.95
C VAL A 62 -15.33 -16.29 18.55
N HIS A 63 -14.16 -15.66 18.37
CA HIS A 63 -13.74 -15.17 17.05
C HIS A 63 -13.66 -16.30 16.02
N ARG A 64 -13.11 -17.45 16.43
CA ARG A 64 -12.96 -18.62 15.58
C ARG A 64 -14.31 -19.22 15.15
N GLU A 65 -15.26 -19.34 16.06
CA GLU A 65 -16.62 -19.78 15.75
C GLU A 65 -17.31 -18.83 14.76
N ARG A 66 -17.16 -17.52 14.96
CA ARG A 66 -17.69 -16.50 14.03
C ARG A 66 -17.08 -16.63 12.64
N GLU A 67 -15.77 -16.81 12.53
CA GLU A 67 -15.09 -16.99 11.25
C GLU A 67 -15.50 -18.28 10.55
N ARG A 68 -15.65 -19.39 11.28
CA ARG A 68 -16.20 -20.65 10.73
C ARG A 68 -17.62 -20.46 10.21
N ALA A 69 -18.51 -19.84 10.99
CA ALA A 69 -19.88 -19.56 10.55
C ALA A 69 -19.92 -18.61 9.34
N LYS A 70 -18.99 -17.64 9.26
CA LYS A 70 -18.85 -16.75 8.11
C LYS A 70 -18.34 -17.50 6.87
N GLN A 71 -17.40 -18.42 7.03
CA GLN A 71 -16.92 -19.29 5.95
C GLN A 71 -18.01 -20.24 5.46
N GLU A 72 -18.77 -20.86 6.35
CA GLU A 72 -19.91 -21.73 6.01
C GLU A 72 -21.00 -20.94 5.26
N ARG A 73 -21.32 -19.73 5.73
CA ARG A 73 -22.25 -18.82 5.02
C ARG A 73 -21.71 -18.44 3.64
N ARG A 74 -20.42 -18.11 3.53
CA ARG A 74 -19.76 -17.79 2.25
C ARG A 74 -19.75 -18.97 1.29
N ALA A 75 -19.48 -20.18 1.78
CA ALA A 75 -19.53 -21.40 0.98
C ALA A 75 -20.96 -21.64 0.49
N THR A 76 -21.95 -21.49 1.36
CA THR A 76 -23.38 -21.62 1.00
C THR A 76 -23.81 -20.55 -0.02
N SER A 77 -23.37 -19.30 0.13
CA SER A 77 -23.66 -18.24 -0.84
C SER A 77 -22.90 -18.39 -2.16
N ALA A 78 -21.68 -18.96 -2.14
CA ALA A 78 -20.93 -19.28 -3.36
C ALA A 78 -21.63 -20.39 -4.17
N THR A 79 -22.24 -21.37 -3.50
CA THR A 79 -23.09 -22.38 -4.15
C THR A 79 -24.41 -21.78 -4.67
N ALA A 80 -24.90 -20.71 -4.05
CA ALA A 80 -26.10 -19.96 -4.47
C ALA A 80 -25.80 -18.81 -5.46
N ALA A 81 -24.53 -18.53 -5.79
CA ALA A 81 -24.10 -17.48 -6.70
C ALA A 81 -24.37 -17.80 -8.18
N THR A 82 -25.38 -18.62 -8.46
CA THR A 82 -26.00 -18.74 -9.78
C THR A 82 -26.62 -17.40 -10.16
N GLY A 83 -25.93 -16.61 -10.97
CA GLY A 83 -26.44 -15.36 -11.55
C GLY A 83 -25.53 -14.13 -11.42
N LEU A 84 -24.42 -14.21 -10.68
CA LEU A 84 -23.42 -13.13 -10.72
C LEU A 84 -22.62 -13.18 -12.03
N PRO A 85 -22.29 -12.02 -12.62
CA PRO A 85 -21.48 -11.99 -13.83
C PRO A 85 -20.07 -12.53 -13.55
N ALA A 86 -19.47 -13.16 -14.57
CA ALA A 86 -18.13 -13.72 -14.45
C ALA A 86 -17.08 -12.64 -14.15
N ARG A 87 -17.26 -11.44 -14.71
CA ARG A 87 -16.40 -10.25 -14.58
C ARG A 87 -17.19 -8.99 -14.24
N SER A 88 -16.50 -7.89 -13.97
CA SER A 88 -17.13 -6.57 -13.82
C SER A 88 -17.73 -6.03 -15.12
N ASP A 89 -18.53 -4.98 -14.98
CA ASP A 89 -19.14 -4.21 -16.07
C ASP A 89 -18.19 -3.17 -16.71
N ALA A 90 -16.90 -3.16 -16.33
CA ALA A 90 -15.90 -2.29 -16.92
C ALA A 90 -15.85 -2.48 -18.44
N ARG A 91 -15.89 -1.36 -19.18
CA ARG A 91 -15.88 -1.37 -20.65
C ARG A 91 -14.58 -1.99 -21.20
N ARG A 92 -14.66 -2.62 -22.36
CA ARG A 92 -13.51 -3.28 -23.03
C ARG A 92 -12.94 -2.48 -24.20
N ASP A 93 -13.70 -1.51 -24.69
CA ASP A 93 -13.42 -0.69 -25.86
C ASP A 93 -12.84 0.68 -25.46
N ALA A 94 -12.22 0.78 -24.28
CA ALA A 94 -11.59 2.02 -23.84
C ALA A 94 -10.47 2.42 -24.82
N PRO A 95 -10.35 3.72 -25.14
CA PRO A 95 -9.26 4.21 -25.96
C PRO A 95 -7.93 3.95 -25.25
N ILE A 96 -6.95 3.42 -26.00
CA ILE A 96 -5.60 3.20 -25.50
C ILE A 96 -4.79 4.48 -25.76
N PRO A 97 -4.23 5.13 -24.72
CA PRO A 97 -3.42 6.33 -24.89
C PRO A 97 -2.16 6.11 -25.73
N ASP A 98 -1.70 7.18 -26.39
CA ASP A 98 -0.39 7.19 -27.04
C ASP A 98 0.73 7.12 -25.98
N VAL A 99 1.62 6.14 -26.13
CA VAL A 99 2.77 5.96 -25.25
C VAL A 99 3.96 6.80 -25.76
N PRO A 100 4.56 7.68 -24.94
CA PRO A 100 5.66 8.54 -25.40
C PRO A 100 6.99 7.79 -25.56
N PHE A 101 7.15 6.64 -24.89
CA PHE A 101 8.30 5.75 -25.01
C PHE A 101 7.94 4.39 -24.37
N TRP A 102 8.58 3.33 -24.81
CA TRP A 102 8.42 2.01 -24.20
C TRP A 102 9.59 1.64 -23.29
N GLY A 103 9.31 0.79 -22.30
CA GLY A 103 10.27 0.34 -21.30
C GLY A 103 10.45 1.34 -20.16
N ALA A 104 11.52 1.17 -19.38
CA ALA A 104 11.77 1.96 -18.19
C ALA A 104 12.56 3.25 -18.45
N ARG A 105 12.27 4.29 -17.66
CA ARG A 105 13.12 5.45 -17.43
C ARG A 105 13.47 5.53 -15.96
N VAL A 106 14.77 5.69 -15.71
CA VAL A 106 15.31 5.97 -14.39
C VAL A 106 15.41 7.48 -14.22
N VAL A 107 14.82 8.00 -13.15
CA VAL A 107 14.89 9.41 -12.75
C VAL A 107 15.61 9.46 -11.41
N ARG A 108 16.82 10.00 -11.42
CA ARG A 108 17.61 10.23 -10.20
C ARG A 108 17.60 11.71 -9.86
N ASP A 109 17.94 12.01 -8.62
CA ASP A 109 18.13 13.38 -8.11
C ASP A 109 16.89 14.26 -8.32
N ILE A 110 15.70 13.71 -8.03
CA ILE A 110 14.44 14.46 -8.12
C ILE A 110 14.52 15.61 -7.10
N PRO A 111 14.36 16.88 -7.52
CA PRO A 111 14.47 18.01 -6.60
C PRO A 111 13.43 17.93 -5.49
N LEU A 112 13.86 18.09 -4.23
CA LEU A 112 12.94 18.06 -3.08
C LEU A 112 11.81 19.09 -3.25
N LEU A 113 12.14 20.30 -3.74
CA LEU A 113 11.18 21.38 -3.97
C LEU A 113 10.09 21.05 -4.99
N ASP A 114 10.37 20.18 -5.96
CA ASP A 114 9.36 19.75 -6.93
C ASP A 114 8.38 18.75 -6.30
N VAL A 115 8.83 17.98 -5.31
CA VAL A 115 8.04 16.96 -4.60
C VAL A 115 7.28 17.55 -3.42
N TYR A 116 7.82 18.58 -2.77
CA TYR A 116 7.26 19.22 -1.57
C TYR A 116 5.77 19.61 -1.68
N PRO A 117 5.26 20.15 -2.81
CA PRO A 117 3.84 20.46 -2.97
C PRO A 117 2.91 19.23 -2.91
N HIS A 118 3.44 18.03 -3.14
CA HIS A 118 2.69 16.77 -3.17
C HIS A 118 2.61 16.08 -1.80
N ILE A 119 3.15 16.68 -0.74
CA ILE A 119 3.04 16.14 0.63
C ILE A 119 1.59 16.25 1.11
N ASP A 120 0.99 15.12 1.48
CA ASP A 120 -0.26 15.11 2.26
C ASP A 120 0.03 15.53 3.70
N ARG A 121 -0.13 16.83 3.95
CA ARG A 121 0.02 17.45 5.27
C ARG A 121 -0.90 16.83 6.32
N ASN A 122 -2.13 16.42 5.97
CA ASN A 122 -3.02 15.81 6.96
C ASN A 122 -2.44 14.48 7.44
N SER A 123 -1.97 13.64 6.51
CA SER A 123 -1.35 12.37 6.84
C SER A 123 -0.04 12.55 7.60
N LEU A 124 0.82 13.49 7.17
CA LEU A 124 2.04 13.81 7.89
C LEU A 124 1.75 14.21 9.34
N PHE A 125 0.88 15.20 9.55
CA PHE A 125 0.65 15.77 10.87
C PHE A 125 -0.11 14.82 11.78
N LYS A 126 -1.21 14.22 11.31
CA LYS A 126 -2.08 13.38 12.13
C LYS A 126 -1.59 11.94 12.24
N MET A 127 -1.15 11.35 11.13
CA MET A 127 -0.82 9.92 11.09
C MET A 127 0.64 9.66 11.41
N SER A 128 1.57 10.36 10.76
CA SER A 128 3.01 10.14 10.94
C SER A 128 3.55 10.78 12.22
N TRP A 129 3.21 12.05 12.48
CA TRP A 129 3.65 12.78 13.68
C TRP A 129 2.67 12.73 14.86
N GLN A 130 1.58 11.96 14.74
CA GLN A 130 0.66 11.63 15.83
C GLN A 130 -0.09 12.82 16.46
N PHE A 131 -0.24 13.95 15.77
CA PHE A 131 -1.06 15.07 16.24
C PHE A 131 -2.56 14.81 16.00
N ARG A 132 -3.12 13.82 16.72
CA ARG A 132 -4.54 13.40 16.65
C ARG A 132 -5.35 13.99 17.80
N GLY A 133 -6.68 14.02 17.64
CA GLY A 133 -7.62 14.36 18.72
C GLY A 133 -7.80 15.86 19.01
N VAL A 134 -7.26 16.73 18.15
CA VAL A 134 -7.57 18.17 18.17
C VAL A 134 -8.78 18.40 17.27
N HIS A 135 -9.94 18.66 17.89
CA HIS A 135 -11.22 18.87 17.20
C HIS A 135 -11.66 20.35 17.17
N ASP A 136 -10.98 21.19 17.93
CA ASP A 136 -11.21 22.63 17.94
C ASP A 136 -10.44 23.30 16.80
N ASP A 137 -11.16 23.97 15.90
CA ASP A 137 -10.60 24.51 14.67
C ASP A 137 -9.57 25.63 14.94
N GLU A 138 -9.85 26.54 15.89
CA GLU A 138 -8.93 27.62 16.26
C GLU A 138 -7.61 27.07 16.83
N ARG A 139 -7.71 26.08 17.73
CA ARG A 139 -6.55 25.39 18.28
C ARG A 139 -5.77 24.61 17.21
N TRP A 140 -6.46 24.01 16.24
CA TRP A 140 -5.81 23.32 15.14
C TRP A 140 -5.05 24.30 14.23
N GLU A 141 -5.64 25.44 13.91
CA GLU A 141 -4.98 26.51 13.13
C GLU A 141 -3.76 27.09 13.87
N GLU A 142 -3.86 27.30 15.18
CA GLU A 142 -2.74 27.74 16.00
C GLU A 142 -1.60 26.72 15.97
N LEU A 143 -1.91 25.44 16.15
CA LEU A 143 -0.95 24.34 16.10
C LEU A 143 -0.27 24.23 14.73
N LEU A 144 -1.03 24.38 13.64
CA LEU A 144 -0.49 24.41 12.28
C LEU A 144 0.57 25.50 12.14
N ARG A 145 0.25 26.72 12.58
CA ARG A 145 1.13 27.88 12.44
C ARG A 145 2.35 27.82 13.35
N THR A 146 2.22 27.30 14.57
CA THR A 146 3.26 27.42 15.61
C THR A 146 4.18 26.21 15.67
N GLU A 147 3.69 25.02 15.30
CA GLU A 147 4.42 23.77 15.48
C GLU A 147 4.56 23.02 14.15
N LEU A 148 3.46 22.71 13.47
CA LEU A 148 3.46 21.73 12.38
C LEU A 148 4.13 22.23 11.09
N GLU A 149 3.76 23.43 10.62
CA GLU A 149 4.40 24.01 9.43
C GLU A 149 5.87 24.37 9.68
N PRO A 150 6.26 24.98 10.83
CA PRO A 150 7.67 25.14 11.17
C PRO A 150 8.44 23.82 11.24
N ARG A 151 7.85 22.76 11.80
CA ARG A 151 8.47 21.42 11.88
C ARG A 151 8.66 20.79 10.48
N LEU A 152 7.71 21.00 9.57
CA LEU A 152 7.81 20.60 8.17
C LEU A 152 8.92 21.36 7.45
N GLN A 153 8.91 22.69 7.58
CA GLN A 153 9.93 23.56 6.99
C GLN A 153 11.33 23.20 7.48
N ARG A 154 11.51 23.00 8.79
CA ARG A 154 12.78 22.55 9.38
C ARG A 154 13.23 21.22 8.78
N SER A 155 12.32 20.24 8.63
CA SER A 155 12.65 18.93 8.07
C SER A 155 13.10 19.04 6.61
N MET A 156 12.48 19.94 5.85
CA MET A 156 12.87 20.24 4.48
C MET A 156 14.26 20.89 4.40
N GLU A 157 14.51 21.93 5.20
CA GLU A 157 15.81 22.62 5.25
C GLU A 157 16.95 21.68 5.67
N GLU A 158 16.71 20.82 6.66
CA GLU A 158 17.67 19.80 7.08
C GLU A 158 17.91 18.77 5.98
N ALA A 159 16.87 18.34 5.25
CA ALA A 159 17.02 17.41 4.13
C ALA A 159 17.85 18.00 2.98
N GLU A 160 17.61 19.26 2.62
CA GLU A 160 18.39 19.97 1.60
C GLU A 160 19.85 20.19 2.02
N ARG A 161 20.07 20.60 3.27
CA ARG A 161 21.40 20.91 3.80
C ARG A 161 22.25 19.65 3.96
N ASP A 162 21.68 18.59 4.53
CA ASP A 162 22.42 17.43 5.00
C ASP A 162 22.34 16.23 4.03
N GLY A 163 21.46 16.28 3.02
CA GLY A 163 21.42 15.32 1.92
C GLY A 163 21.07 13.89 2.35
N TRP A 164 20.12 13.73 3.26
CA TRP A 164 19.64 12.43 3.74
C TRP A 164 18.36 11.93 3.05
N LEU A 165 17.77 12.73 2.16
CA LEU A 165 16.75 12.28 1.21
C LEU A 165 17.33 12.22 -0.20
N GLU A 166 17.23 11.04 -0.81
CA GLU A 166 17.65 10.79 -2.19
C GLU A 166 16.41 10.37 -2.98
N LEU A 167 15.64 11.34 -3.49
CA LEU A 167 14.41 11.05 -4.21
C LEU A 167 14.73 10.48 -5.60
N GLN A 168 14.32 9.24 -5.83
CA GLN A 168 14.59 8.51 -7.05
C GLN A 168 13.35 7.73 -7.49
N ALA A 169 13.25 7.50 -8.79
CA ALA A 169 12.17 6.73 -9.39
C ALA A 169 12.64 5.91 -10.57
N VAL A 170 12.03 4.76 -10.77
CA VAL A 170 11.97 4.07 -12.06
C VAL A 170 10.51 3.97 -12.44
N TYR A 171 10.16 4.44 -13.63
CA TYR A 171 8.81 4.28 -14.16
C TYR A 171 8.87 4.03 -15.65
N GLY A 172 7.80 3.48 -16.22
CA GLY A 172 7.77 3.20 -17.64
C GLY A 172 6.44 2.66 -18.11
N TYR A 173 6.43 2.24 -19.37
CA TYR A 173 5.25 1.72 -20.05
C TYR A 173 5.60 0.40 -20.73
N TRP A 174 4.71 -0.59 -20.63
CA TRP A 174 4.88 -1.89 -21.25
C TRP A 174 3.59 -2.33 -21.93
N PRO A 175 3.69 -2.99 -23.10
CA PRO A 175 2.52 -3.61 -23.73
C PRO A 175 1.94 -4.67 -22.80
N ALA A 176 0.61 -4.74 -22.72
CA ALA A 176 -0.07 -5.68 -21.86
C ALA A 176 -1.41 -6.15 -22.44
N LEU A 177 -1.84 -7.34 -21.99
CA LEU A 177 -3.18 -7.87 -22.25
C LEU A 177 -3.69 -8.57 -20.99
N ALA A 178 -5.01 -8.66 -20.85
CA ALA A 178 -5.64 -9.42 -19.80
C ALA A 178 -5.96 -10.86 -20.26
N GLU A 179 -5.61 -11.84 -19.44
CA GLU A 179 -6.01 -13.23 -19.58
C GLU A 179 -6.75 -13.67 -18.31
N GLY A 180 -8.08 -13.61 -18.36
CA GLY A 180 -8.93 -13.81 -17.18
C GLY A 180 -8.65 -12.76 -16.11
N ASP A 181 -8.17 -13.19 -14.94
CA ASP A 181 -7.87 -12.33 -13.79
C ASP A 181 -6.36 -11.94 -13.74
N THR A 182 -5.63 -12.19 -14.82
CA THR A 182 -4.18 -11.95 -14.92
C THR A 182 -3.89 -10.85 -15.94
N VAL A 183 -2.98 -9.94 -15.59
CA VAL A 183 -2.36 -9.01 -16.54
C VAL A 183 -1.04 -9.60 -17.01
N VAL A 184 -0.93 -9.84 -18.31
CA VAL A 184 0.28 -10.33 -18.98
C VAL A 184 1.04 -9.13 -19.54
N VAL A 185 2.32 -9.01 -19.22
CA VAL A 185 3.19 -7.92 -19.65
C VAL A 185 4.20 -8.44 -20.66
N TYR A 186 4.36 -7.73 -21.77
CA TYR A 186 5.19 -8.15 -22.91
C TYR A 186 6.42 -7.26 -23.09
N ASP A 187 7.41 -7.79 -23.81
CA ASP A 187 8.61 -7.07 -24.20
C ASP A 187 8.25 -6.04 -25.28
N PRO A 188 8.51 -4.73 -25.08
CA PRO A 188 8.21 -3.76 -26.11
C PRO A 188 9.04 -3.90 -27.39
N GLY A 189 10.19 -4.59 -27.33
CA GLY A 189 11.00 -4.92 -28.49
C GLY A 189 10.56 -6.20 -29.22
N ASP A 190 9.77 -7.05 -28.55
CA ASP A 190 9.22 -8.30 -29.06
C ASP A 190 7.87 -8.59 -28.39
N ILE A 191 6.79 -8.10 -29.01
CA ILE A 191 5.44 -8.10 -28.40
C ILE A 191 4.86 -9.50 -28.19
N ASP A 192 5.49 -10.55 -28.70
CA ASP A 192 5.10 -11.95 -28.49
C ASP A 192 5.85 -12.59 -27.31
N ARG A 193 6.87 -11.91 -26.77
CA ARG A 193 7.63 -12.36 -25.61
C ARG A 193 7.03 -11.82 -24.32
N GLU A 194 6.53 -12.72 -23.48
CA GLU A 194 6.10 -12.39 -22.12
C GLU A 194 7.30 -12.05 -21.22
N LEU A 195 7.20 -10.95 -20.48
CA LEU A 195 8.14 -10.57 -19.42
C LEU A 195 7.66 -11.00 -18.03
N GLY A 196 6.35 -11.02 -17.80
CA GLY A 196 5.79 -11.39 -16.50
C GLY A 196 4.27 -11.36 -16.47
N ARG A 197 3.71 -11.93 -15.40
CA ARG A 197 2.26 -12.08 -15.22
C ARG A 197 1.87 -11.64 -13.81
N PHE A 198 0.91 -10.73 -13.71
CA PHE A 198 0.34 -10.28 -12.45
C PHE A 198 -1.06 -10.85 -12.28
N ALA A 199 -1.21 -11.85 -11.41
CA ALA A 199 -2.53 -12.38 -11.05
C ALA A 199 -3.18 -11.48 -9.99
N PHE A 200 -4.41 -11.03 -10.24
CA PHE A 200 -5.12 -10.16 -9.31
C PHE A 200 -6.39 -10.83 -8.77
N PRO A 201 -6.71 -10.65 -7.47
CA PRO A 201 -7.93 -11.20 -6.92
C PRO A 201 -9.15 -10.45 -7.45
N ARG A 202 -10.23 -11.21 -7.67
CA ARG A 202 -11.55 -10.68 -8.06
C ARG A 202 -12.47 -10.60 -6.85
N GLN A 203 -13.24 -9.50 -6.75
CA GLN A 203 -14.30 -9.40 -5.75
C GLN A 203 -15.26 -10.59 -5.87
N THR A 204 -15.48 -11.32 -4.77
CA THR A 204 -16.40 -12.47 -4.75
C THR A 204 -17.87 -12.05 -4.75
N GLU A 205 -18.15 -10.83 -4.30
CA GLU A 205 -19.46 -10.20 -4.21
C GLU A 205 -19.43 -8.83 -4.94
N GLN A 206 -20.50 -8.04 -4.87
CA GLN A 206 -20.57 -6.70 -5.48
C GLN A 206 -20.37 -6.70 -7.00
N ASN A 207 -19.59 -5.74 -7.52
CA ASN A 207 -19.39 -5.47 -8.95
C ASN A 207 -18.34 -6.39 -9.59
N ARG A 208 -17.89 -7.45 -8.88
CA ARG A 208 -16.94 -8.44 -9.41
C ARG A 208 -15.64 -7.82 -9.96
N LEU A 209 -15.21 -6.69 -9.40
CA LEU A 209 -14.02 -5.95 -9.87
C LEU A 209 -12.74 -6.78 -9.72
N CYS A 210 -11.90 -6.72 -10.75
CA CYS A 210 -10.52 -7.19 -10.77
C CYS A 210 -9.68 -6.16 -11.53
N LEU A 211 -8.40 -5.97 -11.15
CA LEU A 211 -7.52 -5.05 -11.85
C LEU A 211 -7.29 -5.42 -13.31
N ALA A 212 -7.33 -6.72 -13.64
CA ALA A 212 -7.24 -7.20 -15.02
C ALA A 212 -8.42 -6.74 -15.89
N ASP A 213 -9.56 -6.34 -15.30
CA ASP A 213 -10.71 -5.87 -16.08
C ASP A 213 -10.47 -4.50 -16.74
N TYR A 214 -9.46 -3.76 -16.28
CA TYR A 214 -9.07 -2.45 -16.80
C TYR A 214 -8.05 -2.53 -17.95
N ILE A 215 -7.71 -3.74 -18.38
CA ILE A 215 -6.79 -4.00 -19.49
C ILE A 215 -7.55 -4.76 -20.57
N ARG A 216 -7.28 -4.45 -21.84
CA ARG A 216 -7.86 -5.14 -23.00
C ARG A 216 -7.67 -6.66 -22.86
N PRO A 217 -8.75 -7.46 -22.95
CA PRO A 217 -8.64 -8.91 -22.98
C PRO A 217 -7.90 -9.41 -24.21
N ALA A 218 -7.07 -10.44 -24.06
CA ALA A 218 -6.33 -11.05 -25.16
C ALA A 218 -7.25 -11.62 -26.25
N GLU A 219 -8.43 -12.11 -25.86
CA GLU A 219 -9.47 -12.61 -26.79
C GLU A 219 -10.07 -11.52 -27.70
N ASP A 220 -10.01 -10.26 -27.27
CA ASP A 220 -10.54 -9.11 -28.01
C ASP A 220 -9.45 -8.37 -28.80
N ALA A 221 -8.17 -8.69 -28.57
CA ALA A 221 -7.04 -8.06 -29.22
C ALA A 221 -6.81 -8.66 -30.62
N GLY A 222 -6.72 -7.80 -31.63
CA GLY A 222 -6.27 -8.20 -32.96
C GLY A 222 -4.79 -8.63 -32.97
N ASP A 223 -4.36 -9.21 -34.09
CA ASP A 223 -2.95 -9.55 -34.29
C ASP A 223 -2.06 -8.30 -34.18
N GLY A 224 -1.02 -8.38 -33.34
CA GLY A 224 -0.15 -7.25 -33.00
C GLY A 224 -0.76 -6.13 -32.14
N GLU A 225 -2.05 -6.19 -31.78
CA GLU A 225 -2.65 -5.21 -30.87
C GLU A 225 -2.29 -5.51 -29.42
N ARG A 226 -1.98 -4.46 -28.66
CA ARG A 226 -1.70 -4.53 -27.23
C ARG A 226 -2.34 -3.34 -26.54
N ASP A 227 -2.75 -3.54 -25.30
CA ASP A 227 -2.97 -2.46 -24.35
C ASP A 227 -1.64 -2.05 -23.71
N LEU A 228 -1.67 -1.21 -22.69
CA LEU A 228 -0.50 -0.83 -21.91
C LEU A 228 -0.77 -0.88 -20.41
N VAL A 229 0.32 -1.09 -19.66
CA VAL A 229 0.38 -0.77 -18.23
C VAL A 229 1.55 0.16 -17.97
N ALA A 230 1.37 1.07 -17.01
CA ALA A 230 2.50 1.79 -16.44
C ALA A 230 2.93 1.11 -15.15
N LEU A 231 4.24 0.93 -14.98
CA LEU A 231 4.83 0.41 -13.74
C LEU A 231 5.72 1.48 -13.14
N GLN A 232 5.72 1.58 -11.81
CA GLN A 232 6.43 2.61 -11.07
C GLN A 232 7.02 2.03 -9.80
N VAL A 233 8.27 2.40 -9.49
CA VAL A 233 8.91 2.22 -8.19
C VAL A 233 9.60 3.53 -7.82
N VAL A 234 9.39 4.01 -6.61
CA VAL A 234 10.07 5.21 -6.08
C VAL A 234 10.72 4.90 -4.75
N THR A 235 11.74 5.68 -4.39
CA THR A 235 12.41 5.58 -3.09
C THR A 235 12.94 6.95 -2.66
N THR A 236 13.10 7.13 -1.35
CA THR A 236 13.83 8.26 -0.77
C THR A 236 15.27 7.90 -0.39
N GLY A 237 15.73 6.70 -0.77
CA GLY A 237 17.06 6.19 -0.49
C GLY A 237 17.22 5.69 0.95
N PRO A 238 18.34 5.01 1.25
CA PRO A 238 18.52 4.35 2.55
C PRO A 238 18.92 5.33 3.68
N ARG A 239 19.34 6.55 3.33
CA ARG A 239 19.90 7.51 4.30
C ARG A 239 18.88 7.99 5.32
N ALA A 240 17.61 8.11 4.94
CA ALA A 240 16.54 8.47 5.86
C ALA A 240 16.35 7.42 6.97
N SER A 241 16.36 6.14 6.61
CA SER A 241 16.28 5.04 7.58
C SER A 241 17.54 4.98 8.45
N GLN A 242 18.73 5.19 7.87
CA GLN A 242 19.99 5.26 8.61
C GLN A 242 20.02 6.41 9.63
N LEU A 243 19.52 7.58 9.26
CA LEU A 243 19.40 8.73 10.16
C LEU A 243 18.40 8.44 11.28
N SER A 244 17.23 7.90 10.94
CA SER A 244 16.20 7.53 11.92
C SER A 244 16.72 6.50 12.94
N ASN A 245 17.45 5.49 12.49
CA ASN A 245 18.07 4.46 13.35
C ASN A 245 19.14 5.05 14.27
N ARG A 246 19.93 6.02 13.78
CA ARG A 246 20.94 6.71 14.59
C ARG A 246 20.29 7.54 15.70
N LEU A 247 19.30 8.35 15.35
CA LEU A 247 18.53 9.16 16.31
C LEU A 247 17.85 8.27 17.36
N GLN A 248 17.32 7.11 16.96
CA GLN A 248 16.78 6.13 17.89
C GLN A 248 17.83 5.59 18.87
N ALA A 249 19.03 5.25 18.38
CA ALA A 249 20.12 4.74 19.21
C ALA A 249 20.68 5.80 20.17
N GLU A 250 20.61 7.08 19.80
CA GLU A 250 21.02 8.22 20.61
C GLU A 250 19.95 8.67 21.63
N GLY A 251 18.73 8.12 21.54
CA GLY A 251 17.61 8.48 22.42
C GLY A 251 16.85 9.74 21.98
N GLU A 252 17.11 10.26 20.79
CA GLU A 252 16.49 11.43 20.19
C GLU A 252 15.17 11.06 19.50
N TYR A 253 14.19 10.58 20.29
CA TYR A 253 12.96 9.98 19.77
C TYR A 253 12.06 10.96 19.01
N ASP A 254 11.99 12.23 19.42
CA ASP A 254 11.16 13.23 18.74
C ASP A 254 11.68 13.52 17.33
N ASP A 255 13.00 13.74 17.20
CA ASP A 255 13.64 13.96 15.91
C ASP A 255 13.60 12.68 15.05
N MET A 256 13.77 11.50 15.64
CA MET A 256 13.58 10.23 14.92
C MET A 256 12.17 10.12 14.32
N LEU A 257 11.12 10.35 15.11
CA LEU A 257 9.73 10.29 14.63
C LEU A 257 9.45 11.36 13.57
N ARG A 258 10.02 12.56 13.75
CA ARG A 258 9.93 13.65 12.77
C ARG A 258 10.48 13.22 11.42
N ILE A 259 11.74 12.78 11.41
CA ILE A 259 12.50 12.42 10.21
C ILE A 259 11.88 11.20 9.53
N HIS A 260 11.56 10.15 10.28
CA HIS A 260 10.90 8.97 9.73
C HIS A 260 9.54 9.32 9.11
N GLY A 261 8.71 10.09 9.81
CA GLY A 261 7.41 10.53 9.31
C GLY A 261 7.51 11.38 8.04
N PHE A 262 8.45 12.32 8.01
CA PHE A 262 8.70 13.16 6.84
C PHE A 262 9.22 12.34 5.65
N ALA A 263 10.19 11.44 5.86
CA ALA A 263 10.73 10.59 4.79
C ALA A 263 9.68 9.66 4.17
N THR A 264 8.80 9.09 5.00
CA THR A 264 7.67 8.28 4.52
C THR A 264 6.71 9.10 3.67
N GLN A 265 6.36 10.32 4.09
CA GLN A 265 5.50 11.19 3.30
C GLN A 265 6.18 11.71 2.03
N MET A 266 7.50 11.91 2.05
CA MET A 266 8.27 12.23 0.84
C MET A 266 8.30 11.07 -0.16
N ALA A 267 8.28 9.81 0.30
CA ALA A 267 8.17 8.65 -0.58
C ALA A 267 6.81 8.65 -1.33
N GLU A 268 5.72 8.88 -0.60
CA GLU A 268 4.37 8.98 -1.20
C GLU A 268 4.24 10.19 -2.12
N ALA A 269 4.73 11.36 -1.69
CA ALA A 269 4.75 12.58 -2.50
C ALA A 269 5.56 12.39 -3.79
N THR A 270 6.69 11.66 -3.74
CA THR A 270 7.49 11.32 -4.93
C THR A 270 6.69 10.42 -5.86
N ALA A 271 5.95 9.46 -5.31
CA ALA A 271 5.13 8.57 -6.10
C ALA A 271 3.98 9.31 -6.81
N GLU A 272 3.33 10.25 -6.13
CA GLU A 272 2.31 11.12 -6.73
C GLU A 272 2.91 12.08 -7.77
N TYR A 273 4.07 12.67 -7.51
CA TYR A 273 4.81 13.48 -8.49
C TYR A 273 5.05 12.70 -9.80
N VAL A 274 5.56 11.46 -9.69
CA VAL A 274 5.80 10.61 -10.86
C VAL A 274 4.48 10.12 -11.47
N HIS A 275 3.42 9.93 -10.68
CA HIS A 275 2.10 9.55 -11.20
C HIS A 275 1.43 10.68 -12.00
N GLN A 276 1.56 11.94 -11.56
CA GLN A 276 1.16 13.11 -12.35
C GLN A 276 1.95 13.19 -13.66
N ARG A 277 3.25 12.91 -13.60
CA ARG A 277 4.08 12.82 -14.80
C ARG A 277 3.55 11.75 -15.76
N ILE A 278 3.22 10.56 -15.28
CA ILE A 278 2.62 9.48 -16.07
C ILE A 278 1.32 9.93 -16.75
N ARG A 279 0.40 10.56 -16.00
CA ARG A 279 -0.87 11.07 -16.54
C ARG A 279 -0.65 12.12 -17.64
N ARG A 280 0.26 13.07 -17.41
CA ARG A 280 0.64 14.10 -18.40
C ARG A 280 1.25 13.48 -19.66
N GLU A 281 2.15 12.52 -19.48
CA GLU A 281 2.85 11.82 -20.56
C GLU A 281 1.90 11.01 -21.43
N LEU A 282 0.90 10.35 -20.83
CA LEU A 282 -0.17 9.64 -21.54
C LEU A 282 -1.31 10.56 -22.03
N ARG A 283 -1.26 11.86 -21.71
CA ARG A 283 -2.30 12.85 -22.06
C ARG A 283 -3.71 12.46 -21.58
N ILE A 284 -3.79 11.82 -20.43
CA ILE A 284 -5.06 11.46 -19.78
C ILE A 284 -5.44 12.52 -18.72
N GLY A 285 -6.73 12.64 -18.44
CA GLY A 285 -7.23 13.61 -17.45
C GLY A 285 -6.77 13.29 -16.02
N GLU A 286 -6.79 14.29 -15.13
CA GLU A 286 -6.36 14.11 -13.73
C GLU A 286 -7.21 13.06 -12.99
N GLU A 287 -8.48 12.89 -13.36
CA GLU A 287 -9.36 11.87 -12.77
C GLU A 287 -9.22 10.46 -13.38
N GLN A 288 -8.36 10.31 -14.40
CA GLN A 288 -8.08 9.05 -15.09
C GLN A 288 -6.64 8.60 -14.80
N GLY A 289 -6.40 7.28 -14.81
CA GLY A 289 -5.10 6.73 -14.41
C GLY A 289 -5.08 6.49 -12.90
N ARG A 290 -5.40 5.28 -12.45
CA ARG A 290 -5.37 4.93 -11.02
C ARG A 290 -4.13 4.10 -10.69
N ARG A 291 -3.44 4.48 -9.62
CA ARG A 291 -2.18 3.89 -9.13
C ARG A 291 -2.47 2.88 -8.03
N TYR A 292 -2.24 1.59 -8.27
CA TYR A 292 -2.47 0.52 -7.30
C TYR A 292 -1.14 -0.04 -6.81
N SER A 293 -0.90 0.05 -5.51
CA SER A 293 0.31 -0.46 -4.86
C SER A 293 0.08 -1.83 -4.25
N TRP A 294 1.01 -2.76 -4.40
CA TRP A 294 0.89 -4.09 -3.79
C TRP A 294 0.82 -4.00 -2.27
N GLY A 295 0.03 -4.88 -1.66
CA GLY A 295 -0.30 -4.85 -0.24
C GLY A 295 -1.60 -4.09 0.08
N TYR A 296 -2.11 -3.28 -0.86
CA TYR A 296 -3.40 -2.62 -0.72
C TYR A 296 -4.59 -3.54 -1.09
N PRO A 297 -5.83 -3.20 -0.68
CA PRO A 297 -6.98 -4.08 -0.85
C PRO A 297 -7.31 -4.54 -2.28
N ALA A 298 -6.87 -3.82 -3.32
CA ALA A 298 -7.08 -4.22 -4.72
C ALA A 298 -6.03 -5.23 -5.23
N CYS A 299 -4.81 -5.20 -4.68
CA CYS A 299 -3.70 -6.11 -5.01
C CYS A 299 -2.90 -6.46 -3.74
N PRO A 300 -3.49 -7.25 -2.82
CA PRO A 300 -2.96 -7.44 -1.47
C PRO A 300 -1.71 -8.32 -1.39
N ASP A 301 -1.38 -9.05 -2.46
CA ASP A 301 -0.24 -9.98 -2.47
C ASP A 301 1.07 -9.27 -2.79
N LEU A 302 1.98 -9.21 -1.82
CA LEU A 302 3.30 -8.59 -1.98
C LEU A 302 4.22 -9.37 -2.92
N ALA A 303 3.96 -10.66 -3.19
CA ALA A 303 4.78 -11.45 -4.12
C ALA A 303 4.78 -10.87 -5.54
N GLY A 304 3.80 -10.03 -5.90
CA GLY A 304 3.81 -9.26 -7.14
C GLY A 304 5.03 -8.37 -7.32
N HIS A 305 5.70 -7.96 -6.23
CA HIS A 305 6.96 -7.22 -6.33
C HIS A 305 8.08 -8.03 -7.00
N GLU A 306 8.12 -9.35 -6.86
CA GLU A 306 9.13 -10.18 -7.53
C GLU A 306 8.98 -10.11 -9.05
N VAL A 307 7.73 -10.22 -9.54
CA VAL A 307 7.42 -10.07 -10.97
C VAL A 307 7.78 -8.65 -11.44
N LEU A 308 7.43 -7.63 -10.66
CA LEU A 308 7.78 -6.24 -10.96
C LEU A 308 9.29 -6.04 -11.11
N PHE A 309 10.08 -6.61 -10.20
CA PHE A 309 11.56 -6.50 -10.19
C PHE A 309 12.20 -7.23 -11.38
N GLY A 310 11.53 -8.26 -11.93
CA GLY A 310 11.93 -8.91 -13.17
C GLY A 310 11.70 -8.05 -14.44
N ILE A 311 10.81 -7.05 -14.36
CA ILE A 311 10.42 -6.19 -15.49
C ILE A 311 11.11 -4.81 -15.41
N VAL A 312 11.17 -4.25 -14.20
CA VAL A 312 11.63 -2.87 -13.93
C VAL A 312 13.04 -2.92 -13.34
N PRO A 313 14.01 -2.14 -13.85
CA PRO A 313 15.40 -2.15 -13.39
C PRO A 313 15.58 -1.39 -12.05
N VAL A 314 14.92 -1.85 -11.00
CA VAL A 314 14.90 -1.22 -9.66
C VAL A 314 16.27 -1.18 -8.97
N GLN A 315 17.21 -2.05 -9.37
CA GLN A 315 18.59 -1.99 -8.92
C GLN A 315 19.27 -0.65 -9.25
N ASP A 316 18.81 0.05 -10.30
CA ASP A 316 19.34 1.34 -10.69
C ASP A 316 18.99 2.47 -9.71
N ILE A 317 18.06 2.23 -8.79
CA ILE A 317 17.69 3.11 -7.66
C ILE A 317 17.95 2.44 -6.31
N GLY A 318 18.68 1.32 -6.29
CA GLY A 318 19.11 0.66 -5.05
C GLY A 318 18.00 0.03 -4.21
N VAL A 319 16.81 -0.22 -4.77
CA VAL A 319 15.71 -0.86 -4.05
C VAL A 319 15.83 -2.39 -4.18
N THR A 320 15.70 -3.09 -3.05
CA THR A 320 15.74 -4.56 -2.95
C THR A 320 14.47 -5.11 -2.28
N LEU A 321 14.31 -6.44 -2.25
CA LEU A 321 13.23 -7.11 -1.52
C LEU A 321 13.75 -7.88 -0.32
N THR A 322 12.96 -7.89 0.76
CA THR A 322 13.11 -8.87 1.84
C THR A 322 12.58 -10.25 1.40
N GLU A 323 12.83 -11.29 2.20
CA GLU A 323 12.22 -12.62 2.00
C GLU A 323 10.67 -12.59 2.00
N GLY A 324 10.08 -11.59 2.67
CA GLY A 324 8.64 -11.36 2.69
C GLY A 324 8.15 -10.40 1.60
N TYR A 325 8.96 -10.16 0.55
CA TYR A 325 8.65 -9.28 -0.57
C TYR A 325 8.39 -7.81 -0.19
N GLN A 326 8.91 -7.35 0.95
CA GLN A 326 8.84 -5.93 1.33
C GLN A 326 9.98 -5.16 0.66
N LEU A 327 9.70 -3.91 0.28
CA LEU A 327 10.69 -3.03 -0.33
C LEU A 327 11.73 -2.56 0.71
N VAL A 328 12.99 -2.51 0.30
CA VAL A 328 14.11 -2.01 1.09
C VAL A 328 14.86 -0.97 0.24
N PRO A 329 15.02 0.28 0.69
CA PRO A 329 14.58 0.81 1.98
C PRO A 329 13.05 0.91 2.08
N GLU A 330 12.54 0.90 3.32
CA GLU A 330 11.10 0.88 3.61
C GLU A 330 10.36 2.15 3.14
N GLN A 331 11.07 3.28 3.02
CA GLN A 331 10.56 4.51 2.40
C GLN A 331 10.61 4.41 0.87
N SER A 332 9.98 3.37 0.34
CA SER A 332 9.83 3.10 -1.08
C SER A 332 8.40 2.66 -1.35
N THR A 333 7.89 2.98 -2.54
CA THR A 333 6.57 2.50 -2.99
C THR A 333 6.67 1.93 -4.39
N ALA A 334 5.83 0.95 -4.69
CA ALA A 334 5.77 0.30 -5.99
C ALA A 334 4.31 0.16 -6.42
N ALA A 335 4.01 0.47 -7.67
CA ALA A 335 2.65 0.47 -8.17
C ALA A 335 2.54 0.08 -9.65
N ILE A 336 1.37 -0.46 -9.99
CA ILE A 336 0.85 -0.55 -11.34
C ILE A 336 -0.19 0.55 -11.57
N VAL A 337 -0.12 1.23 -12.71
CA VAL A 337 -1.05 2.31 -13.07
C VAL A 337 -1.95 1.82 -14.20
N MET A 338 -3.26 1.81 -13.93
CA MET A 338 -4.29 1.48 -14.91
C MET A 338 -4.81 2.77 -15.53
N HIS A 339 -4.52 2.97 -16.83
CA HIS A 339 -4.93 4.17 -17.57
C HIS A 339 -6.44 4.22 -17.84
N HIS A 340 -7.14 3.10 -17.71
CA HIS A 340 -8.56 2.96 -18.05
C HIS A 340 -9.45 4.03 -17.39
N PRO A 341 -10.38 4.68 -18.13
CA PRO A 341 -11.19 5.79 -17.61
C PRO A 341 -12.14 5.40 -16.48
N GLU A 342 -12.53 4.11 -16.39
CA GLU A 342 -13.40 3.59 -15.33
C GLU A 342 -12.63 2.94 -14.18
N ALA A 343 -11.29 3.05 -14.19
CA ALA A 343 -10.47 2.57 -13.08
C ALA A 343 -10.83 3.33 -11.80
N ARG A 344 -11.11 2.59 -10.73
CA ARG A 344 -11.41 3.11 -9.39
C ARG A 344 -10.74 2.29 -8.32
N TYR A 345 -10.53 2.86 -7.15
CA TYR A 345 -10.08 2.09 -5.99
C TYR A 345 -11.21 1.18 -5.48
N PHE A 346 -10.86 -0.05 -5.10
CA PHE A 346 -11.79 -1.04 -4.55
C PHE A 346 -11.05 -2.01 -3.63
N ALA A 347 -11.82 -2.77 -2.84
CA ALA A 347 -11.32 -3.83 -1.98
C ALA A 347 -11.85 -5.19 -2.43
N VAL A 348 -10.96 -6.19 -2.54
CA VAL A 348 -11.33 -7.55 -2.96
C VAL A 348 -12.01 -8.37 -1.86
N TYR A 349 -11.78 -8.01 -0.59
CA TYR A 349 -12.39 -8.69 0.55
C TYR A 349 -13.71 -8.01 0.93
N GLY A 350 -14.83 -8.73 0.77
CA GLY A 350 -16.12 -8.30 1.29
C GLY A 350 -16.12 -8.27 2.82
N GLY A 351 -16.18 -7.07 3.41
CA GLY A 351 -16.52 -6.89 4.83
C GLY A 351 -15.46 -6.32 5.77
N VAL A 352 -14.57 -5.43 5.31
CA VAL A 352 -13.90 -4.47 6.23
C VAL A 352 -14.37 -3.06 5.88
N SER A 353 -15.61 -2.80 6.29
CA SER A 353 -16.19 -1.45 6.42
C SER A 353 -15.40 -0.69 7.49
N GLU A 354 -15.14 0.60 7.25
CA GLU A 354 -14.48 1.63 8.09
C GLU A 354 -12.96 1.85 7.93
N LEU A 355 -12.11 0.84 7.80
CA LEU A 355 -10.65 1.08 7.57
C LEU A 355 -10.32 1.37 6.10
N ALA A 356 -11.02 0.69 5.18
CA ALA A 356 -10.84 0.88 3.75
C ALA A 356 -11.19 2.32 3.33
N ASP A 357 -12.22 2.95 3.91
CA ASP A 357 -12.61 4.31 3.53
C ASP A 357 -11.62 5.37 4.04
N ALA A 358 -10.98 5.16 5.20
CA ALA A 358 -9.98 6.08 5.73
C ALA A 358 -8.65 6.00 4.95
N GLU A 359 -8.21 4.79 4.59
CA GLU A 359 -7.00 4.57 3.77
C GLU A 359 -7.23 4.87 2.28
N LEU A 360 -8.43 4.59 1.72
CA LEU A 360 -8.80 5.04 0.38
C LEU A 360 -8.89 6.57 0.32
N ALA A 361 -9.39 7.24 1.37
CA ALA A 361 -9.46 8.70 1.44
C ALA A 361 -8.07 9.36 1.46
N THR A 362 -7.04 8.64 1.91
CA THR A 362 -5.64 9.08 1.86
C THR A 362 -5.03 8.87 0.47
N ALA A 363 -5.42 7.79 -0.22
CA ALA A 363 -4.99 7.51 -1.60
C ALA A 363 -5.73 8.34 -2.68
N THR A 364 -6.73 9.14 -2.29
CA THR A 364 -7.56 9.98 -3.18
C THR A 364 -7.30 11.48 -3.06
N ARG A 365 -6.21 11.90 -2.42
CA ARG A 365 -5.83 13.33 -2.35
C ARG A 365 -4.40 13.58 -2.79
#